data_AF-A0A8H7LBF7-F1
#
_entry.id   AF-A0A8H7LBF7-F1
#
_cell.length_a   1.000
_cell.length_b   1.000
_cell.length_c   1.000
_cell.angle_alpha   90.00
_cell.angle_beta   90.00
_cell.angle_gamma   90.00
#
_symmetry.space_group_name_H-M   'P 1'
#
loop_
_entity.id
_entity.type
_entity.pdbx_description
1 polymer ?
#
loop_
_entity_poly.entity_id
_entity_poly.type
_entity_poly.pdbx_seq_one_letter_code
_entity_poly.pdbx_strand_id
1 'polypeptide(L)'
;SAKGEGDTKLFKCGLVDIYKLDVLYLLPEEWLNDNNISFMYEMIVTHFLKEHDFGFHIQLLFPAITQLILHLPIEEVLQSILPMKDLAKLRQNFDDCGVFLIMFSCFLIAQLVSGEPTDLSVAHVKFNPLLARLKIMEIVYKLSQENNGQLEKQNKAFS
;
A
#
# COMPACT_ATOMS: atom_id res chain seq x y z
N SER A 1 1.87 11.69 -33.34
CA SER A 1 2.94 10.90 -32.72
C SER A 1 3.52 11.72 -31.56
N ALA A 2 2.96 11.54 -30.36
CA ALA A 2 3.33 12.32 -29.17
C ALA A 2 4.47 11.60 -28.44
N LYS A 3 5.67 12.16 -28.53
CA LYS A 3 6.86 11.74 -27.77
C LYS A 3 6.79 12.33 -26.36
N GLY A 4 6.59 11.47 -25.36
CA GLY A 4 7.26 11.48 -24.04
C GLY A 4 7.26 12.75 -23.21
N GLU A 5 6.12 13.13 -22.61
CA GLU A 5 6.18 13.76 -21.29
C GLU A 5 6.41 12.64 -20.26
N GLY A 6 7.55 12.68 -19.57
CA GLY A 6 7.81 11.77 -18.46
C GLY A 6 6.74 11.92 -17.38
N ASP A 7 6.40 10.82 -16.71
CA ASP A 7 5.42 10.84 -15.63
C ASP A 7 5.82 11.86 -14.55
N THR A 8 4.87 12.70 -14.13
CA THR A 8 5.12 13.82 -13.24
C THR A 8 5.07 13.35 -11.80
N LYS A 9 6.19 13.48 -11.07
CA LYS A 9 6.24 13.24 -9.62
C LYS A 9 5.39 14.28 -8.90
N LEU A 10 4.48 13.82 -8.04
CA LEU A 10 3.61 14.65 -7.22
C LEU A 10 4.26 14.97 -5.87
N PHE A 11 4.72 13.94 -5.15
CA PHE A 11 5.39 14.10 -3.86
C PHE A 11 6.20 12.84 -3.49
N LYS A 12 6.93 12.91 -2.38
CA LYS A 12 7.63 11.78 -1.77
C LYS A 12 7.04 11.50 -0.39
N CYS A 13 6.71 10.24 -0.13
CA CYS A 13 6.26 9.75 1.17
C CYS A 13 7.25 8.69 1.65
N GLY A 14 8.10 9.05 2.61
CA GLY A 14 9.12 8.15 3.13
C GLY A 14 10.03 7.59 2.03
N LEU A 15 9.97 6.27 1.80
CA LEU A 15 10.72 5.58 0.74
C LEU A 15 10.04 5.58 -0.64
N VAL A 16 8.79 6.05 -0.74
CA VAL A 16 7.95 5.91 -1.93
C VAL A 16 7.75 7.26 -2.62
N ASP A 17 8.02 7.33 -3.92
CA ASP A 17 7.74 8.48 -4.76
C ASP A 17 6.41 8.28 -5.47
N ILE A 18 5.48 9.24 -5.34
CA ILE A 18 4.15 9.15 -5.96
C ILE A 18 4.12 10.02 -7.21
N TYR A 19 3.66 9.44 -8.31
CA TYR A 19 3.55 10.08 -9.61
C TYR A 19 2.09 10.23 -10.05
N LYS A 20 1.87 10.97 -11.13
CA LYS A 20 0.54 11.21 -11.68
C LYS A 20 -0.12 9.92 -12.17
N LEU A 21 0.64 9.01 -12.80
CA LEU A 21 0.09 7.70 -13.23
C LEU A 21 -0.38 6.86 -12.04
N ASP A 22 0.32 6.91 -10.89
CA ASP A 22 -0.09 6.16 -9.70
C ASP A 22 -1.48 6.58 -9.21
N VAL A 23 -1.84 7.84 -9.38
CA VAL A 23 -3.19 8.34 -9.02
C VAL A 23 -4.24 7.83 -10.01
N LEU A 24 -3.89 7.68 -11.29
CA LEU A 24 -4.81 7.13 -12.29
C LEU A 24 -5.13 5.67 -12.00
N TYR A 25 -4.16 4.87 -11.55
CA TYR A 25 -4.39 3.48 -11.17
C TYR A 25 -5.33 3.29 -9.96
N LEU A 26 -5.61 4.35 -9.20
CA LEU A 26 -6.60 4.31 -8.11
C LEU A 26 -8.04 4.34 -8.63
N LEU A 27 -8.29 4.76 -9.88
CA LEU A 27 -9.63 4.81 -10.46
C LEU A 27 -10.28 3.41 -10.46
N PRO A 28 -11.61 3.31 -10.42
CA PRO A 28 -12.30 2.02 -10.57
C PRO A 28 -11.89 1.33 -11.88
N GLU A 29 -11.91 0.00 -11.91
CA GLU A 29 -11.52 -0.82 -13.08
C GLU A 29 -10.00 -0.85 -13.36
N GLU A 30 -9.23 0.06 -12.76
CA GLU A 30 -7.78 0.08 -12.87
C GLU A 30 -7.11 -0.80 -11.81
N TRP A 31 -6.02 -1.44 -12.22
CA TRP A 31 -5.24 -2.32 -11.35
C TRP A 31 -4.26 -1.49 -10.55
N LEU A 32 -4.27 -1.66 -9.23
CA LEU A 32 -3.22 -1.07 -8.41
C LEU A 32 -1.87 -1.64 -8.81
N ASN A 33 -0.88 -0.74 -8.94
CA ASN A 33 0.50 -1.15 -9.19
C ASN A 33 1.26 -1.36 -7.87
N ASP A 34 2.50 -1.86 -7.99
CA ASP A 34 3.39 -2.09 -6.84
C ASP A 34 3.65 -0.81 -6.03
N ASN A 35 3.66 0.35 -6.69
CA ASN A 35 3.90 1.64 -6.05
C ASN A 35 2.72 2.09 -5.18
N ASN A 36 1.47 1.85 -5.63
CA ASN A 36 0.26 2.10 -4.85
C ASN A 36 0.23 1.27 -3.56
N ILE A 37 0.59 -0.01 -3.65
CA ILE A 37 0.66 -0.90 -2.47
C ILE A 37 1.80 -0.47 -1.54
N SER A 38 2.97 -0.20 -2.11
CA SER A 38 4.15 0.27 -1.36
C SER A 38 3.85 1.56 -0.60
N PHE A 39 3.15 2.51 -1.24
CA PHE A 39 2.73 3.76 -0.62
C PHE A 39 1.87 3.52 0.62
N MET A 40 0.86 2.65 0.51
CA MET A 40 -0.01 2.34 1.64
C MET A 40 0.74 1.62 2.76
N TYR A 41 1.66 0.73 2.42
CA TYR A 41 2.49 0.04 3.41
C TYR A 41 3.43 1.01 4.13
N GLU A 42 4.05 1.94 3.40
CA GLU A 42 4.86 3.00 3.98
C GLU A 42 4.03 3.86 4.94
N MET A 43 2.80 4.24 4.56
CA MET A 43 1.89 4.99 5.43
C MET A 43 1.55 4.22 6.71
N ILE A 44 1.22 2.92 6.59
CA ILE A 44 0.94 2.06 7.76
C ILE A 44 2.16 1.98 8.67
N VAL A 45 3.35 1.73 8.12
CA VAL A 45 4.58 1.62 8.92
C VAL A 45 4.93 2.95 9.58
N THR A 46 4.86 4.05 8.83
CA THR A 46 5.41 5.33 9.28
C THR A 46 4.47 6.18 10.12
N HIS A 47 3.15 6.02 9.98
CA HIS A 47 2.16 6.82 10.68
C HIS A 47 1.30 6.00 11.64
N PHE A 48 0.93 4.77 11.28
CA PHE A 48 0.05 3.95 12.12
C PHE A 48 0.86 3.13 13.13
N LEU A 49 1.74 2.24 12.66
CA LEU A 49 2.46 1.30 13.52
C LEU A 49 3.44 1.98 14.48
N LYS A 50 4.02 3.12 14.11
CA LYS A 50 4.93 3.87 14.99
C LYS A 50 4.26 4.38 16.28
N GLU A 51 2.94 4.54 16.28
CA GLU A 51 2.19 5.01 17.45
C GLU A 51 1.83 3.88 18.43
N HIS A 52 2.11 2.62 18.06
CA HIS A 52 1.75 1.44 18.85
C HIS A 52 3.00 0.67 19.32
N ASP A 53 3.06 0.31 20.60
CA ASP A 53 4.17 -0.48 21.17
C ASP A 53 4.33 -1.85 20.48
N PHE A 54 3.22 -2.48 20.09
CA PHE A 54 3.26 -3.73 19.34
C PHE A 54 3.68 -3.54 17.87
N GLY A 55 3.66 -2.32 17.35
CA GLY A 55 3.95 -2.03 15.95
C GLY A 55 5.35 -2.45 15.51
N PHE A 56 6.33 -2.44 16.42
CA PHE A 56 7.70 -2.92 16.15
C PHE A 56 7.79 -4.42 15.85
N HIS A 57 6.76 -5.20 16.21
CA HIS A 57 6.68 -6.64 15.94
C HIS A 57 6.03 -6.95 14.59
N ILE A 58 5.45 -5.95 13.92
CA ILE A 58 4.77 -6.10 12.63
C ILE A 58 5.70 -5.62 11.52
N GLN A 59 6.10 -6.54 10.64
CA GLN A 59 6.88 -6.21 9.46
C GLN A 59 6.06 -6.42 8.19
N LEU A 60 5.88 -5.33 7.43
CA LEU A 60 5.26 -5.38 6.11
C LEU A 60 6.32 -5.61 5.03
N LEU A 61 6.12 -6.64 4.20
CA LEU A 61 6.98 -6.92 3.05
C LEU A 61 6.43 -6.19 1.81
N PHE A 62 7.25 -5.30 1.25
CA PHE A 62 6.87 -4.53 0.06
C PHE A 62 6.84 -5.42 -1.19
N PRO A 63 6.05 -5.07 -2.22
CA PRO A 63 5.94 -5.87 -3.45
C PRO A 63 7.28 -6.24 -4.08
N ALA A 64 8.23 -5.29 -4.19
CA ALA A 64 9.55 -5.54 -4.77
C ALA A 64 10.37 -6.59 -3.97
N ILE A 65 10.30 -6.55 -2.64
CA ILE A 65 10.97 -7.53 -1.78
C ILE A 65 10.29 -8.89 -1.87
N THR A 66 8.96 -8.90 -1.91
CA THR A 66 8.16 -10.13 -2.11
C THR A 66 8.55 -10.79 -3.44
N GLN A 67 8.65 -10.01 -4.51
CA GLN A 67 9.08 -10.50 -5.82
C GLN A 67 10.50 -11.07 -5.76
N LEU A 68 11.44 -10.40 -5.09
CA LEU A 68 12.80 -10.92 -4.92
C LEU A 68 12.80 -12.27 -4.19
N ILE A 69 12.08 -12.37 -3.08
CA ILE A 69 11.98 -13.59 -2.26
C ILE A 69 11.44 -14.76 -3.08
N LEU A 70 10.44 -14.52 -3.94
CA LEU A 70 9.87 -15.54 -4.82
C LEU A 70 10.86 -16.07 -5.88
N HIS A 71 11.87 -15.29 -6.24
CA HIS A 71 12.88 -15.68 -7.24
C HIS A 71 14.17 -16.23 -6.61
N LEU A 72 14.26 -16.25 -5.27
CA LEU A 72 15.37 -16.91 -4.60
C LEU A 72 15.19 -18.43 -4.67
N PRO A 73 16.28 -19.21 -4.77
CA PRO A 73 16.27 -20.67 -4.75
C PRO A 73 16.00 -21.22 -3.33
N ILE A 74 15.10 -20.56 -2.59
CA ILE A 74 14.61 -20.93 -1.26
C ILE A 74 13.17 -21.42 -1.39
N GLU A 75 12.71 -21.66 -2.62
CA GLU A 75 11.34 -22.03 -2.96
C GLU A 75 10.83 -23.22 -2.12
N GLU A 76 11.66 -24.23 -1.85
CA GLU A 76 11.27 -25.38 -1.01
C GLU A 76 10.96 -24.98 0.45
N VAL A 77 11.76 -24.09 1.04
CA VAL A 77 11.55 -23.63 2.42
C VAL A 77 10.37 -22.67 2.47
N LEU A 78 10.23 -21.78 1.49
CA LEU A 78 9.11 -20.84 1.42
C LEU A 78 7.78 -21.54 1.15
N GLN A 79 7.74 -22.56 0.29
CA GLN A 79 6.54 -23.36 0.05
C GLN A 79 6.11 -24.14 1.31
N SER A 80 7.04 -24.43 2.23
CA SER A 80 6.71 -25.07 3.51
C SER A 80 6.11 -24.12 4.55
N ILE A 81 6.35 -22.82 4.41
CA ILE A 81 5.91 -21.77 5.35
C ILE A 81 4.70 -21.02 4.79
N LEU A 82 4.70 -20.71 3.51
CA LEU A 82 3.68 -19.93 2.82
C LEU A 82 2.75 -20.87 2.05
N PRO A 83 1.41 -20.72 2.16
CA PRO A 83 0.44 -21.55 1.45
C PRO A 83 0.34 -21.16 -0.04
N MET A 84 1.45 -21.29 -0.77
CA MET A 84 1.64 -20.84 -2.15
C MET A 84 0.60 -21.42 -3.13
N LYS A 85 0.19 -22.68 -2.91
CA LYS A 85 -0.82 -23.35 -3.74
C LYS A 85 -2.22 -22.77 -3.58
N ASP A 86 -2.55 -22.27 -2.40
CA ASP A 86 -3.86 -21.65 -2.14
C ASP A 86 -3.85 -20.17 -2.56
N LEU A 87 -2.71 -19.49 -2.40
CA LEU A 87 -2.46 -18.15 -2.95
C LEU A 87 -2.60 -18.13 -4.49
N ALA A 88 -2.11 -19.15 -5.19
CA ALA A 88 -2.23 -19.25 -6.65
C ALA A 88 -3.69 -19.42 -7.13
N LYS A 89 -4.59 -19.99 -6.31
CA LYS A 89 -6.02 -20.16 -6.65
C LYS A 89 -6.82 -18.88 -6.49
N LEU A 90 -6.38 -17.96 -5.63
CA LEU A 90 -7.01 -16.65 -5.42
C LEU A 90 -6.78 -15.68 -6.59
N ARG A 91 -5.98 -16.07 -7.59
CA ARG A 91 -5.59 -15.27 -8.77
C ARG A 91 -6.72 -15.04 -9.78
N GLN A 92 -7.98 -15.37 -9.47
CA GLN A 92 -9.09 -15.18 -10.40
C GLN A 92 -9.61 -13.73 -10.40
N ASN A 93 -9.02 -12.93 -11.29
CA ASN A 93 -9.63 -11.86 -12.10
C ASN A 93 -10.59 -10.86 -11.41
N PHE A 94 -10.09 -10.11 -10.43
CA PHE A 94 -10.67 -8.82 -10.06
C PHE A 94 -9.56 -7.76 -10.01
N ASP A 95 -9.80 -6.64 -10.69
CA ASP A 95 -9.01 -5.39 -10.68
C ASP A 95 -8.79 -4.84 -9.25
N ASP A 96 -9.66 -5.23 -8.32
CA ASP A 96 -9.57 -4.88 -6.90
C ASP A 96 -8.59 -5.74 -6.08
N CYS A 97 -7.89 -6.73 -6.65
CA CYS A 97 -7.02 -7.63 -5.87
C CYS A 97 -5.98 -6.87 -5.02
N GLY A 98 -5.35 -5.82 -5.56
CA GLY A 98 -4.45 -4.95 -4.80
C GLY A 98 -5.16 -4.12 -3.73
N VAL A 99 -6.40 -3.69 -3.97
CA VAL A 99 -7.21 -2.96 -2.99
C VAL A 99 -7.57 -3.88 -1.83
N PHE A 100 -7.98 -5.11 -2.10
CA PHE A 100 -8.25 -6.12 -1.08
C PHE A 100 -7.00 -6.45 -0.26
N LEU A 101 -5.83 -6.55 -0.91
CA LEU A 101 -4.57 -6.73 -0.18
C LEU A 101 -4.35 -5.61 0.85
N ILE A 102 -4.52 -4.35 0.45
CA ILE A 102 -4.40 -3.20 1.36
C ILE A 102 -5.46 -3.26 2.47
N MET A 103 -6.72 -3.54 2.13
CA MET A 103 -7.81 -3.63 3.10
C MET A 103 -7.59 -4.74 4.14
N PHE A 104 -7.18 -5.93 3.71
CA PHE A 104 -6.87 -7.05 4.61
C PHE A 104 -5.69 -6.70 5.51
N SER A 105 -4.62 -6.13 4.96
CA SER A 105 -3.46 -5.69 5.74
C SER A 105 -3.86 -4.68 6.81
N CYS A 106 -4.60 -3.62 6.46
CA CYS A 106 -5.10 -2.64 7.42
C CYS A 106 -5.97 -3.27 8.51
N PHE A 107 -6.90 -4.15 8.13
CA PHE A 107 -7.82 -4.79 9.06
C PHE A 107 -7.08 -5.70 10.05
N LEU A 108 -6.24 -6.61 9.55
CA LEU A 108 -5.51 -7.56 10.39
C LEU A 108 -4.51 -6.84 11.30
N ILE A 109 -3.84 -5.80 10.80
CA ILE A 109 -2.94 -4.99 11.62
C ILE A 109 -3.70 -4.27 12.73
N ALA A 110 -4.82 -3.63 12.42
CA ALA A 110 -5.66 -2.97 13.44
C ALA A 110 -6.12 -3.96 14.52
N GLN A 111 -6.47 -5.19 14.13
CA GLN A 111 -6.79 -6.27 15.05
C GLN A 111 -5.60 -6.67 15.93
N LEU A 112 -4.42 -6.88 15.34
CA LEU A 112 -3.20 -7.26 16.07
C LEU A 112 -2.75 -6.19 17.08
N VAL A 113 -2.84 -4.91 16.73
CA VAL A 113 -2.42 -3.82 17.63
C VAL A 113 -3.48 -3.48 18.68
N SER A 114 -4.70 -4.00 18.57
CA SER A 114 -5.79 -3.71 19.53
C SER A 114 -5.50 -4.26 20.94
N GLY A 115 -4.67 -5.29 21.05
CA GLY A 115 -4.36 -5.96 22.32
C GLY A 115 -5.46 -6.91 22.82
N GLU A 116 -6.60 -6.98 22.14
CA GLU A 116 -7.71 -7.85 22.52
C GLU A 116 -7.56 -9.26 21.92
N PRO A 117 -8.10 -10.32 22.56
CA PRO A 117 -8.20 -11.64 21.96
C PRO A 117 -8.98 -11.56 20.65
N THR A 118 -8.31 -11.80 19.53
CA THR A 118 -8.86 -11.47 18.22
C THR A 118 -8.87 -12.67 17.28
N ASP A 119 -10.01 -12.87 16.60
CA ASP A 119 -10.14 -13.79 15.48
C ASP A 119 -9.58 -13.14 14.21
N LEU A 120 -8.62 -13.82 13.56
CA LEU A 120 -8.02 -13.35 12.30
C LEU A 120 -8.87 -13.71 11.07
N SER A 121 -10.03 -14.35 11.27
CA SER A 121 -10.99 -14.62 10.20
C SER A 121 -11.52 -13.33 9.58
N VAL A 122 -11.38 -13.21 8.27
CA VAL A 122 -11.98 -12.13 7.46
C VAL A 122 -13.33 -12.51 6.87
N ALA A 123 -13.83 -13.73 7.14
CA ALA A 123 -15.00 -14.29 6.46
C ALA A 123 -16.30 -13.50 6.69
N HIS A 124 -16.42 -12.81 7.82
CA HIS A 124 -17.60 -12.04 8.20
C HIS A 124 -17.46 -10.53 7.93
N VAL A 125 -16.32 -10.11 7.39
CA VAL A 125 -16.05 -8.69 7.12
C VAL A 125 -16.48 -8.34 5.71
N LYS A 126 -17.39 -7.38 5.59
CA LYS A 126 -17.81 -6.86 4.29
C LYS A 126 -16.87 -5.72 3.87
N PHE A 127 -15.90 -6.04 3.02
CA PHE A 127 -15.01 -5.06 2.43
C PHE A 127 -15.70 -4.27 1.31
N ASN A 128 -15.33 -2.99 1.18
CA ASN A 128 -15.81 -2.10 0.15
C ASN A 128 -14.62 -1.50 -0.62
N PRO A 129 -14.21 -2.13 -1.74
CA PRO A 129 -13.02 -1.71 -2.48
C PRO A 129 -13.16 -0.29 -3.06
N LEU A 130 -14.36 0.09 -3.51
CA LEU A 130 -14.61 1.45 -4.02
C LEU A 130 -14.39 2.51 -2.94
N LEU A 131 -14.91 2.28 -1.73
CA LEU A 131 -14.67 3.18 -0.60
C LEU A 131 -13.19 3.22 -0.21
N ALA A 132 -12.49 2.08 -0.25
CA ALA A 132 -11.07 2.03 0.03
C ALA A 132 -10.26 2.85 -0.99
N ARG A 133 -10.52 2.70 -2.29
CA ARG A 133 -9.91 3.52 -3.36
C ARG A 133 -10.12 5.01 -3.11
N LEU A 134 -11.35 5.43 -2.79
CA LEU A 134 -11.66 6.83 -2.45
C LEU A 134 -10.86 7.31 -1.24
N LYS A 135 -10.72 6.49 -0.20
CA LYS A 135 -9.92 6.84 0.99
C LYS A 135 -8.43 6.98 0.66
N ILE A 136 -7.88 6.12 -0.19
CA ILE A 136 -6.49 6.25 -0.65
C ILE A 136 -6.31 7.55 -1.44
N MET A 137 -7.24 7.88 -2.35
CA MET A 137 -7.21 9.16 -3.08
C MET A 137 -7.29 10.38 -2.16
N GLU A 138 -8.15 10.34 -1.14
CA GLU A 138 -8.24 11.41 -0.13
C GLU A 138 -6.90 11.62 0.60
N ILE A 139 -6.20 10.52 0.94
CA ILE A 139 -4.88 10.58 1.58
C ILE A 139 -3.84 11.20 0.63
N VAL A 140 -3.78 10.72 -0.62
CA VAL A 140 -2.88 11.25 -1.65
C VAL A 140 -3.11 12.75 -1.85
N TYR A 141 -4.39 13.17 -1.94
CA TYR A 141 -4.74 14.56 -2.07
C TYR A 141 -4.25 15.39 -0.89
N LYS A 142 -4.54 14.98 0.36
CA LYS A 142 -4.10 15.70 1.57
C LYS A 142 -2.58 15.87 1.61
N LEU A 143 -1.83 14.79 1.38
CA LEU A 143 -0.36 14.83 1.39
C LEU A 143 0.21 15.70 0.26
N SER A 144 -0.43 15.71 -0.91
CA SER A 144 -0.02 16.62 -2.00
C SER A 144 -0.16 18.09 -1.62
N GLN A 145 -1.21 18.46 -0.87
CA GLN A 145 -1.42 19.84 -0.41
C GLN A 145 -0.38 20.24 0.65
N GLU A 146 -0.09 19.34 1.59
CA GLU A 146 0.93 19.59 2.62
C GLU A 146 2.31 19.83 2.02
N ASN A 147 2.70 19.02 1.03
CA ASN A 147 3.97 19.17 0.33
C ASN A 147 4.06 20.50 -0.43
N ASN A 148 2.99 20.89 -1.14
CA ASN A 148 2.93 22.16 -1.84
C ASN A 148 3.02 23.36 -0.86
N GLY A 149 2.35 23.27 0.28
CA GLY A 149 2.43 24.30 1.33
C GLY A 149 3.83 24.42 1.98
N GLN A 150 4.62 23.34 2.01
CA GLN A 150 6.01 23.38 2.47
C GLN A 150 6.94 24.04 1.44
N LEU A 151 6.76 23.74 0.16
CA LEU A 151 7.52 24.35 -0.94
C LEU A 151 7.30 25.86 -1.03
N GLU A 152 6.05 26.33 -0.87
CA GLU A 152 5.74 27.77 -0.85
C GLU A 152 6.39 28.49 0.34
N LYS A 153 6.45 27.85 1.51
CA LYS A 153 7.11 28.41 2.71
C LYS A 153 8.63 28.48 2.53
N GLN A 154 9.24 27.47 1.92
CA GLN A 154 10.67 27.48 1.61
C GLN A 154 11.01 28.59 0.61
N ASN A 155 10.27 28.70 -0.49
CA ASN A 155 10.53 29.72 -1.52
C ASN A 155 10.38 31.17 -0.99
N LYS A 156 9.47 31.40 -0.04
CA LYS A 156 9.33 32.69 0.67
C LYS A 156 10.44 32.96 1.69
N ALA A 157 11.09 31.93 2.23
CA ALA A 157 12.21 32.11 3.16
C ALA A 157 13.54 32.42 2.45
N PHE A 158 13.62 32.14 1.14
CA PHE A 158 14.77 32.44 0.28
C PHE A 158 14.56 33.66 -0.63
N SER A 159 13.45 34.40 -0.46
CA SER A 159 13.17 35.70 -1.10
C SER A 159 13.26 36.83 -0.09
#